data_AF-A0A956BN15-F1
#
_entry.id   AF-A0A956BN15-F1
#
_cell.length_a   1.000
_cell.length_b   1.000
_cell.length_c   1.000
_cell.angle_alpha   90.00
_cell.angle_beta   90.00
_cell.angle_gamma   90.00
#
_symmetry.space_group_name_H-M   'P 1'
#
loop_
_entity.id
_entity.type
_entity.pdbx_description
1 polymer ?
#
loop_
_entity_poly.entity_id
_entity_poly.type
_entity_poly.pdbx_seq_one_letter_code
_entity_poly.pdbx_strand_id
1 'polypeptide(L)' 'LVVNPHGIFHLLTYREVIEVDRFWAIGSGADVALGAMHALYDRLDDPLEIARAGAQAAAELEITCGPPVEAESVDLLA' A
#
# COMPACT_ATOMS: atom_id res chain seq x y z
N LEU A 1 -4.69 6.04 4.41
CA LEU A 1 -5.01 4.59 4.51
C LEU A 1 -5.05 4.23 5.99
N VAL A 2 -5.96 3.35 6.37
CA VAL A 2 -6.06 2.79 7.73
C VAL A 2 -6.01 1.28 7.59
N VAL A 3 -5.12 0.64 8.33
CA VAL A 3 -4.96 -0.82 8.36
C VAL A 3 -5.17 -1.25 9.80
N ASN A 4 -6.03 -2.23 10.00
CA ASN A 4 -6.26 -2.84 11.30
C ASN A 4 -6.72 -4.30 11.12
N PRO A 5 -6.89 -5.09 12.20
CA PRO A 5 -7.30 -6.48 12.07
C PRO A 5 -8.66 -6.73 11.38
N HIS A 6 -9.48 -5.70 11.15
CA HIS A 6 -10.73 -5.81 10.41
C HIS A 6 -10.60 -5.52 8.92
N GLY A 7 -9.41 -5.16 8.41
CA GLY A 7 -9.17 -4.92 6.99
C GLY A 7 -8.41 -3.63 6.68
N ILE A 8 -8.44 -3.27 5.40
CA ILE A 8 -7.77 -2.10 4.84
C ILE A 8 -8.83 -1.10 4.38
N PHE A 9 -8.70 0.16 4.82
CA PHE A 9 -9.67 1.21 4.55
C PHE A 9 -9.01 2.46 3.97
N HIS A 10 -9.68 3.08 3.01
CA HIS A 10 -9.28 4.36 2.44
C HIS A 10 -10.35 5.42 2.73
N LEU A 11 -9.90 6.56 3.25
CA LEU A 11 -10.72 7.77 3.40
C LEU A 11 -10.45 8.67 2.20
N LEU A 12 -11.49 8.92 1.41
CA LEU A 12 -11.42 9.80 0.25
C LEU A 12 -11.57 11.27 0.67
N THR A 13 -11.24 12.17 -0.25
CA THR A 13 -11.19 13.62 -0.01
C THR A 13 -12.50 14.21 0.52
N TYR A 14 -13.65 13.63 0.15
CA TYR A 14 -14.97 14.09 0.60
C TYR A 14 -15.54 13.24 1.75
N ARG A 15 -14.66 12.54 2.47
CA ARG A 15 -14.96 11.75 3.68
C ARG A 15 -15.76 10.49 3.40
N GLU A 16 -15.78 10.01 2.15
CA GLU A 16 -16.19 8.64 1.86
C GLU A 16 -15.17 7.67 2.45
N VAL A 17 -15.67 6.56 2.95
CA VAL A 17 -14.85 5.45 3.43
C VAL A 17 -15.12 4.26 2.51
N ILE A 18 -14.06 3.69 1.96
CA ILE A 18 -14.13 2.43 1.22
C ILE A 18 -13.23 1.39 1.87
N GLU A 19 -13.67 0.15 1.82
CA GLU A 19 -12.85 -1.02 2.09
C GLU A 19 -12.06 -1.37 0.82
N VAL A 20 -10.82 -1.82 1.01
CA VAL A 20 -9.89 -2.19 -0.06
C VAL A 20 -9.63 -3.69 0.01
N ASP A 21 -9.95 -4.42 -1.06
CA ASP A 21 -9.88 -5.88 -1.08
C ASP A 21 -8.46 -6.46 -1.19
N ARG A 22 -7.51 -5.71 -1.77
CA ARG A 22 -6.17 -6.24 -2.12
C ARG A 22 -5.02 -5.35 -1.67
N PHE A 23 -4.86 -4.21 -2.35
CA PHE A 23 -3.81 -3.23 -2.06
C PHE A 23 -4.24 -1.85 -2.56
N TRP A 24 -3.68 -0.81 -1.96
CA TRP A 24 -3.89 0.57 -2.37
C TRP A 24 -2.71 1.45 -1.97
N ALA A 25 -2.56 2.60 -2.62
CA ALA A 25 -1.57 3.60 -2.27
C ALA A 25 -2.18 5.01 -2.33
N ILE A 26 -1.57 5.94 -1.59
CA ILE A 26 -1.94 7.37 -1.59
C ILE A 26 -0.67 8.22 -1.66
N GLY A 27 -0.84 9.50 -1.99
CA GLY A 27 0.29 10.43 -2.17
C GLY A 27 0.75 10.52 -3.61
N SER A 28 1.78 11.32 -3.86
CA SER A 28 2.33 11.59 -5.20
C SER A 28 2.88 10.35 -5.90
N GLY A 29 3.47 9.42 -5.15
CA GLY A 29 4.01 8.16 -5.69
C GLY A 29 2.99 7.03 -5.86
N ALA A 30 1.68 7.31 -5.69
CA ALA A 30 0.66 6.26 -5.65
C ALA A 30 0.61 5.42 -6.93
N ASP A 31 0.67 6.04 -8.11
CA ASP A 31 0.57 5.33 -9.39
C ASP A 31 1.73 4.35 -9.58
N VAL A 32 2.95 4.76 -9.19
CA VAL A 32 4.14 3.90 -9.21
C VAL A 32 4.00 2.74 -8.24
N ALA A 33 3.58 3.03 -6.99
CA ALA A 33 3.39 2.01 -5.98
C ALA A 33 2.32 0.99 -6.37
N LEU A 34 1.19 1.43 -6.93
CA LEU A 34 0.12 0.58 -7.43
C LEU A 34 0.60 -0.34 -8.56
N GLY A 35 1.40 0.19 -9.50
CA GLY A 35 1.98 -0.61 -10.58
C GLY A 35 2.91 -1.71 -10.06
N ALA A 36 3.78 -1.37 -9.10
CA ALA A 36 4.69 -2.33 -8.47
C ALA A 36 3.94 -3.41 -7.68
N MET A 37 2.97 -3.02 -6.85
CA MET A 37 2.15 -3.97 -6.09
C MET A 37 1.32 -4.86 -7.02
N HIS A 38 0.74 -4.32 -8.09
CA HIS A 38 0.03 -5.11 -9.09
C HIS A 38 0.89 -6.20 -9.72
N ALA A 39 2.12 -5.87 -10.09
CA ALA A 39 3.04 -6.82 -10.70
C ALA A 39 3.45 -7.96 -9.75
N LEU A 40 3.37 -7.75 -8.44
CA LEU A 40 3.84 -8.68 -7.41
C LEU A 40 2.73 -9.43 -6.68
N TYR A 41 1.48 -8.94 -6.71
CA TYR A 41 0.38 -9.47 -5.90
C TYR A 41 0.15 -10.97 -6.07
N ASP A 42 0.14 -11.47 -7.31
CA ASP A 42 -0.06 -12.90 -7.60
C ASP A 42 1.23 -13.73 -7.51
N ARG A 43 2.35 -13.12 -7.08
CA ARG A 43 3.70 -13.73 -7.09
C ARG A 43 4.33 -13.84 -5.71
N LEU A 44 3.87 -13.07 -4.74
CA LEU A 44 4.39 -13.03 -3.37
C LEU A 44 3.27 -13.39 -2.41
N ASP A 45 3.61 -14.19 -1.39
CA ASP A 45 2.64 -14.61 -0.36
C ASP A 45 2.60 -13.65 0.84
N ASP A 46 3.65 -12.85 1.05
CA ASP A 46 3.74 -11.90 2.17
C ASP A 46 3.19 -10.51 1.77
N PRO A 47 2.06 -10.06 2.35
CA PRO A 47 1.51 -8.73 2.10
C PRO A 47 2.48 -7.59 2.48
N LEU A 48 3.33 -7.80 3.49
CA LEU A 48 4.30 -6.81 3.94
C LEU A 48 5.37 -6.57 2.87
N GLU A 49 5.81 -7.63 2.18
CA GLU A 49 6.75 -7.52 1.06
C GLU A 49 6.13 -6.78 -0.13
N ILE A 50 4.86 -7.07 -0.46
CA ILE A 50 4.14 -6.38 -1.53
C ILE A 50 4.05 -4.87 -1.23
N ALA A 51 3.59 -4.51 -0.03
CA ALA A 51 3.45 -3.11 0.40
C ALA A 51 4.80 -2.38 0.41
N ARG A 52 5.86 -3.04 0.92
CA ARG A 52 7.22 -2.49 0.95
C ARG A 52 7.76 -2.26 -0.46
N ALA A 53 7.55 -3.20 -1.38
CA ALA A 53 7.99 -3.05 -2.76
C ALA A 53 7.28 -1.89 -3.47
N GLY A 54 5.98 -1.68 -3.21
CA GLY A 54 5.24 -0.52 -3.70
C GLY A 54 5.86 0.81 -3.23
N ALA A 55 6.13 0.93 -1.93
CA ALA A 55 6.74 2.13 -1.36
C ALA A 55 8.19 2.35 -1.84
N GLN A 56 8.97 1.28 -2.02
CA GLN A 56 10.33 1.35 -2.58
C GLN A 56 10.32 1.82 -4.03
N ALA A 57 9.41 1.30 -4.86
CA ALA A 57 9.29 1.74 -6.25
C ALA A 57 8.94 3.23 -6.33
N ALA A 58 8.02 3.70 -5.48
CA ALA A 58 7.71 5.13 -5.39
C ALA A 58 8.93 5.95 -4.93
N ALA A 59 9.65 5.51 -3.89
CA ALA A 59 10.86 6.19 -3.42
C ALA A 59 11.97 6.29 -4.47
N GLU A 60 12.05 5.34 -5.41
CA GLU A 60 13.04 5.34 -6.49
C GLU A 60 12.64 6.23 -7.67
N LEU A 61 11.34 6.29 -7.99
CA LEU A 61 10.86 6.86 -9.27
C LEU A 61 10.10 8.18 -9.12
N GLU A 62 9.59 8.50 -7.94
CA GLU A 62 8.87 9.74 -7.67
C GLU A 62 9.74 10.72 -6.87
N ILE A 63 9.98 11.90 -7.42
CA ILE A 63 10.91 12.91 -6.88
C ILE A 63 10.54 13.39 -5.47
N THR A 64 9.27 13.26 -5.10
CA THR A 64 8.73 13.67 -3.79
C THR A 64 8.67 12.53 -2.77
N CYS A 65 9.13 11.33 -3.13
CA CYS A 65 9.22 10.16 -2.26
C CYS A 65 10.70 9.81 -2.00
N GLY A 66 10.99 9.13 -0.88
CA GLY A 66 12.36 8.76 -0.55
C GLY A 66 12.48 7.81 0.64
N PRO A 67 13.66 7.22 0.85
CA PRO A 67 13.93 6.30 1.96
C PRO A 67 14.13 7.03 3.31
N PRO A 68 14.05 6.30 4.44
CA PRO A 68 13.81 4.86 4.56
C PRO A 68 12.34 4.47 4.35
N VAL A 69 12.12 3.24 3.85
CA VAL A 69 10.76 2.65 3.77
C VAL A 69 10.44 1.91 5.06
N GLU A 70 9.50 2.45 5.81
CA GLU A 70 8.90 1.81 6.97
C GLU A 70 7.69 0.97 6.53
N ALA A 71 7.51 -0.20 7.14
CA ALA A 71 6.35 -1.04 6.89
C ALA A 71 6.06 -1.90 8.12
N GLU A 72 4.78 -2.06 8.43
CA GLU A 72 4.25 -2.87 9.52
C GLU A 72 3.16 -3.80 8.99
N SER A 73 2.96 -4.93 9.67
CA SER A 73 1.92 -5.90 9.38
C SER A 73 1.05 -6.11 10.61
N VAL A 74 -0.22 -6.45 10.38
CA VAL A 74 -1.18 -6.82 11.41
C VAL A 74 -1.97 -8.02 10.94
N ASP A 75 -2.17 -8.99 11.83
CA ASP A 75 -3.00 -10.16 11.53
C ASP A 75 -4.48 -9.77 11.53
N LEU A 76 -5.24 -10.37 10.61
CA LEU A 76 -6.69 -10.23 10.59
C LEU A 76 -7.32 -10.95 11.78
N LEU A 77 -8.37 -10.36 12.34
CA LEU A 77 -9.24 -11.07 13.27
C LEU A 77 -9.99 -12.17 12.52
N ALA A 78 -9.99 -13.37 13.11
CA ALA A 78 -10.73 -14.52 12.60
C ALA A 78 -12.25 -14.31 12.64
#